data_AF-A0A7Y2L468-F1
#
_entry.id   AF-A0A7Y2L468-F1
#
_cell.length_a   1.000
_cell.length_b   1.000
_cell.length_c   1.000
_cell.angle_alpha   90.00
_cell.angle_beta   90.00
_cell.angle_gamma   90.00
#
_symmetry.space_group_name_H-M   'P 1'
#
loop_
_entity.id
_entity.type
_entity.pdbx_description
1 polymer ?
#
loop_
_entity_poly.entity_id
_entity_poly.type
_entity_poly.pdbx_seq_one_letter_code
_entity_poly.pdbx_strand_id
1 'polypeptide(L)'
;TFGGHKGSALAAMVELIAGPLIGDLTSAESLAWDAGSKSSPYHGELIIAFDPQRFLGAATEQHLARAEVLFESIEGQGARLPSQRRYEARARSLVEGVQIPEALYHDLLALKS
;
A
#
# COMPACT_ATOMS: atom_id res chain seq x y z
N THR A 1 -5.91 12.99 12.47
CA THR A 1 -5.87 12.40 11.11
C THR A 1 -4.75 13.05 10.33
N PHE A 2 -4.10 12.31 9.42
CA PHE A 2 -3.15 12.90 8.48
C PHE A 2 -3.86 14.00 7.65
N GLY A 3 -3.25 15.15 7.38
CA GLY A 3 -3.79 16.15 6.45
C GLY A 3 -5.13 16.83 6.81
N GLY A 4 -5.64 16.71 8.04
CA GLY A 4 -6.86 17.37 8.49
C GLY A 4 -8.08 17.05 7.61
N HIS A 5 -8.81 18.08 7.16
CA HIS A 5 -10.00 17.92 6.31
C HIS A 5 -9.71 17.19 4.98
N LYS A 6 -8.50 17.34 4.41
CA LYS A 6 -8.12 16.62 3.17
C LYS A 6 -7.91 15.13 3.42
N GLY A 7 -7.29 14.77 4.53
CA GLY A 7 -7.13 13.37 4.88
C GLY A 7 -8.45 12.69 5.24
N SER A 8 -9.37 13.42 5.90
CA SER A 8 -10.72 12.90 6.13
C SER A 8 -11.47 12.66 4.83
N ALA A 9 -11.35 13.55 3.84
CA ALA A 9 -11.95 13.35 2.51
C ALA A 9 -11.36 12.12 1.79
N LEU A 10 -10.04 11.93 1.84
CA LEU A 10 -9.40 10.75 1.25
C LEU A 10 -9.80 9.46 1.97
N ALA A 11 -9.91 9.46 3.30
CA ALA A 11 -10.37 8.31 4.06
C ALA A 11 -11.81 7.93 3.70
N ALA A 12 -12.71 8.92 3.60
CA ALA A 12 -14.09 8.69 3.17
C ALA A 12 -14.16 8.14 1.73
N MET A 13 -13.33 8.63 0.82
CA MET A 13 -13.24 8.10 -0.54
C MET A 13 -12.81 6.63 -0.55
N VAL A 14 -11.78 6.26 0.22
CA VAL A 14 -11.32 4.87 0.33
C VAL A 14 -12.42 3.98 0.91
N GLU A 15 -13.10 4.41 1.97
CA GLU A 15 -14.20 3.69 2.60
C GLU A 15 -15.32 3.37 1.60
N LEU A 16 -15.73 4.37 0.80
CA LEU A 16 -16.80 4.21 -0.19
C LEU A 16 -16.41 3.25 -1.34
N ILE A 17 -15.15 3.30 -1.78
CA ILE A 17 -14.62 2.49 -2.86
C ILE A 17 -14.38 1.04 -2.43
N ALA A 18 -13.80 0.86 -1.24
CA ALA A 18 -13.40 -0.46 -0.74
C ALA A 18 -14.54 -1.20 -0.04
N GLY A 19 -15.59 -0.51 0.42
CA GLY A 19 -16.78 -1.14 0.98
C GLY A 19 -17.95 -1.14 -0.02
N PRO A 20 -18.88 -0.18 0.07
CA PRO A 20 -20.16 -0.23 -0.65
C PRO A 20 -20.05 -0.35 -2.18
N LEU A 21 -19.07 0.28 -2.82
CA LEU A 21 -18.93 0.24 -4.29
C LEU A 21 -18.73 -1.18 -4.83
N ILE A 22 -18.01 -2.02 -4.09
CA ILE A 22 -17.74 -3.41 -4.48
C ILE A 22 -18.62 -4.41 -3.74
N GLY A 23 -19.59 -3.92 -2.95
CA GLY A 23 -20.53 -4.74 -2.19
C GLY A 23 -19.97 -5.30 -0.89
N ASP A 24 -18.87 -4.75 -0.37
CA ASP A 24 -18.28 -5.14 0.90
C ASP A 24 -18.73 -4.22 2.05
N LEU A 25 -18.41 -4.61 3.28
CA LEU A 25 -18.74 -3.90 4.49
C LEU A 25 -17.96 -2.59 4.59
N THR A 26 -18.59 -1.57 5.18
CA THR A 26 -17.88 -0.44 5.75
C THR A 26 -17.05 -0.88 6.96
N SER A 27 -16.03 -0.12 7.32
CA SER A 27 -15.21 -0.31 8.53
C SER A 27 -16.09 -0.37 9.78
N ALA A 28 -17.17 0.42 9.85
CA ALA A 28 -18.09 0.40 10.98
C ALA A 28 -18.90 -0.91 11.05
N GLU A 29 -19.36 -1.41 9.90
CA GLU A 29 -20.08 -2.69 9.81
C GLU A 29 -19.15 -3.87 10.08
N SER A 30 -17.92 -3.86 9.55
CA SER A 30 -16.93 -4.89 9.85
C SER A 30 -16.59 -4.94 11.33
N LEU A 31 -16.50 -3.80 12.01
CA LEU A 31 -16.22 -3.77 13.45
C LEU A 31 -17.42 -4.29 14.25
N ALA A 32 -18.64 -3.93 13.85
CA ALA A 32 -19.86 -4.45 14.47
C ALA A 32 -19.96 -5.98 14.31
N TRP A 33 -19.55 -6.50 13.15
CA TRP A 33 -19.52 -7.93 12.85
C TRP A 33 -18.44 -8.67 13.64
N ASP A 34 -17.24 -8.09 13.82
CA ASP A 34 -16.15 -8.71 14.58
C ASP A 34 -16.57 -9.00 16.04
N ALA A 35 -17.53 -8.25 16.60
CA ALA A 35 -18.11 -8.47 17.93
C ALA A 35 -17.06 -8.61 19.06
N GLY A 36 -15.86 -8.02 18.88
CA GLY A 36 -14.75 -8.09 19.82
C GLY A 36 -13.92 -9.37 19.76
N SER A 37 -14.10 -10.20 18.72
CA SER A 37 -13.30 -11.41 18.50
C SER A 37 -11.84 -11.12 18.18
N LYS A 38 -11.52 -9.87 17.78
CA LYS A 38 -10.19 -9.43 17.31
C LYS A 38 -9.68 -10.28 16.14
N SER A 39 -10.61 -10.85 15.38
CA SER A 39 -10.29 -11.51 14.12
C SER A 39 -9.87 -10.48 13.08
N SER A 40 -9.25 -10.92 11.99
CA SER A 40 -8.96 -10.02 10.88
C SER A 40 -10.26 -9.37 10.40
N PRO A 41 -10.33 -8.03 10.33
CA PRO A 41 -11.54 -7.36 9.88
C PRO A 41 -11.88 -7.80 8.46
N TYR A 42 -13.18 -7.91 8.19
CA TYR A 42 -13.65 -7.98 6.81
C TYR A 42 -13.31 -6.65 6.15
N HIS A 43 -12.57 -6.71 5.05
CA HIS A 43 -12.27 -5.53 4.28
C HIS A 43 -12.37 -5.88 2.80
N GLY A 44 -12.88 -4.93 2.04
CA GLY A 44 -12.81 -5.01 0.60
C GLY A 44 -11.56 -4.33 0.07
N GLU A 45 -11.20 -4.67 -1.15
CA GLU A 45 -10.07 -4.09 -1.87
C GLU A 45 -10.46 -3.88 -3.33
N LEU A 46 -10.27 -2.66 -3.83
CA LEU A 46 -10.36 -2.38 -5.26
C LEU A 46 -8.95 -2.21 -5.83
N ILE A 47 -8.61 -3.07 -6.79
CA ILE A 47 -7.37 -2.95 -7.57
C ILE A 47 -7.70 -2.35 -8.94
N ILE A 48 -7.03 -1.24 -9.28
CA ILE A 48 -7.15 -0.60 -10.59
C ILE A 48 -5.81 -0.71 -11.30
N ALA A 49 -5.81 -1.37 -12.46
CA ALA A 49 -4.65 -1.49 -13.33
C ALA A 49 -4.88 -0.70 -14.63
N PHE A 50 -3.91 0.14 -14.98
CA PHE A 50 -3.91 0.89 -16.23
C PHE A 50 -2.82 0.35 -17.15
N ASP A 51 -3.14 0.13 -18.42
CA ASP A 51 -2.17 -0.21 -19.47
C ASP A 51 -1.77 1.07 -20.21
N PRO A 52 -0.58 1.64 -19.96
CA PRO A 52 -0.16 2.90 -20.58
C PRO A 52 -0.22 2.87 -22.11
N GLN A 53 0.03 1.70 -22.72
CA GLN A 53 0.00 1.53 -24.17
C GLN A 53 -1.38 1.79 -24.76
N ARG A 54 -2.45 1.47 -24.03
CA ARG A 54 -3.83 1.72 -24.45
C ARG A 54 -4.22 3.19 -24.39
N PHE A 55 -3.61 3.97 -23.51
CA PHE A 55 -3.89 5.41 -23.37
C PHE A 55 -3.00 6.26 -24.28
N LEU A 56 -1.73 5.86 -24.44
CA LEU A 56 -0.68 6.70 -25.04
C LEU A 56 -0.29 6.24 -26.45
N GLY A 57 -0.59 4.99 -26.83
CA GLY A 57 -0.32 4.47 -28.16
C GLY A 57 1.16 4.53 -28.53
N ALA A 58 1.48 5.08 -29.71
CA ALA A 58 2.88 5.19 -30.15
C ALA A 58 3.75 6.13 -29.27
N ALA A 59 3.12 6.97 -28.44
CA ALA A 59 3.82 7.94 -27.60
C ALA A 59 4.21 7.38 -26.21
N THR A 60 3.89 6.12 -25.89
CA THR A 60 4.15 5.52 -24.56
C THR A 60 5.58 5.73 -24.09
N GLU A 61 6.57 5.32 -24.88
CA GLU A 61 7.99 5.43 -24.51
C GLU A 61 8.41 6.88 -24.22
N GLN A 62 7.95 7.82 -25.05
CA GLN A 62 8.24 9.24 -24.85
C GLN A 62 7.66 9.75 -23.52
N HIS A 63 6.46 9.33 -23.15
CA HIS A 63 5.81 9.75 -21.91
C HIS A 63 6.37 9.05 -20.68
N LEU A 64 6.80 7.78 -20.78
CA LEU A 64 7.52 7.10 -19.71
C LEU A 64 8.87 7.79 -19.45
N ALA A 65 9.62 8.14 -20.50
CA ALA A 65 10.87 8.89 -20.35
C ALA A 65 10.66 10.24 -19.64
N ARG A 66 9.55 10.94 -19.91
CA ARG A 66 9.20 12.18 -19.19
C ARG A 66 8.88 11.95 -17.71
N ALA A 67 8.32 10.79 -17.36
CA ALA A 67 8.08 10.42 -15.96
C ALA A 67 9.40 10.16 -15.23
N GLU A 68 10.37 9.52 -15.88
CA GLU A 68 11.72 9.32 -15.32
C GLU A 68 12.42 10.65 -15.03
N VAL A 69 12.35 11.63 -15.95
CA VAL A 69 12.89 12.98 -15.69
C VAL A 69 12.26 13.64 -14.46
N LEU A 70 10.95 13.42 -14.22
CA LEU A 70 10.31 13.91 -12.99
C LEU A 70 10.90 13.23 -11.76
N PHE A 71 11.09 11.90 -11.78
CA PHE A 71 11.69 11.18 -10.66
C PHE A 71 13.12 11.63 -10.38
N GLU A 72 13.96 11.76 -11.40
CA GLU A 72 15.32 12.32 -11.29
C GLU A 72 15.31 13.72 -10.67
N SER A 73 14.35 14.57 -11.06
CA SER A 73 14.23 15.92 -10.51
C SER A 73 13.86 15.95 -9.02
N ILE A 74 13.08 14.97 -8.55
CA ILE A 74 12.70 14.83 -7.13
C ILE A 74 13.93 14.39 -6.34
N GLU A 75 14.64 13.38 -6.82
CA GLU A 75 15.86 12.89 -6.18
C GLU A 75 16.98 13.94 -6.17
N GLY A 76 17.13 14.70 -7.26
CA GLY A 76 18.10 15.79 -7.37
C GLY A 76 17.88 16.92 -6.36
N GLN A 77 16.67 17.05 -5.80
CA GLN A 77 16.35 17.98 -4.72
C GLN A 77 16.68 17.41 -3.33
N GLY A 78 17.24 16.20 -3.24
CA GLY A 78 17.49 15.48 -2.00
C GLY A 78 16.22 14.90 -1.36
N ALA A 79 15.08 14.97 -2.06
CA ALA A 79 13.87 14.28 -1.64
C ALA A 79 13.96 12.79 -2.01
N ARG A 80 13.24 11.95 -1.26
CA ARG A 80 13.20 10.51 -1.49
C ARG A 80 11.97 10.14 -2.29
N LEU A 81 12.13 9.23 -3.24
CA LEU A 81 10.98 8.69 -3.96
C LEU A 81 10.11 7.84 -3.03
N PRO A 82 8.78 7.80 -3.27
CA PRO A 82 7.91 6.83 -2.62
C PRO A 82 8.48 5.42 -2.73
N SER A 83 8.41 4.67 -1.64
CA SER A 83 8.91 3.28 -1.54
C SER A 83 10.42 3.07 -1.61
N GLN A 84 11.27 4.10 -1.80
CA GLN A 84 12.75 3.94 -1.84
C GLN A 84 13.29 3.15 -0.62
N ARG A 85 12.87 3.52 0.59
CA ARG A 85 13.21 2.78 1.83
C ARG A 85 12.80 1.31 1.80
N ARG A 86 11.66 0.98 1.18
CA ARG A 86 11.18 -0.41 1.07
C ARG A 86 12.05 -1.22 0.10
N TYR A 87 12.51 -0.62 -1.00
CA TYR A 87 13.42 -1.26 -1.94
C TYR A 87 14.80 -1.51 -1.32
N GLU A 88 15.37 -0.51 -0.63
CA GLU A 88 16.64 -0.66 0.11
C GLU A 88 16.54 -1.75 1.18
N ALA A 89 15.45 -1.75 1.96
CA ALA A 89 15.20 -2.77 2.98
C ALA A 89 15.07 -4.17 2.35
N ARG A 90 14.37 -4.30 1.22
CA ARG A 90 14.24 -5.58 0.49
C ARG A 90 15.60 -6.09 0.03
N ALA A 91 16.41 -5.23 -0.60
CA ALA A 91 17.74 -5.61 -1.08
C ALA A 91 18.63 -6.10 0.06
N ARG A 92 18.63 -5.36 1.19
CA ARG A 92 19.36 -5.75 2.41
C ARG A 92 18.86 -7.09 2.97
N SER A 93 17.54 -7.25 3.13
CA SER A 93 16.95 -8.47 3.67
C SER A 93 17.23 -9.72 2.84
N LEU A 94 17.41 -9.58 1.52
CA LEU A 94 17.79 -10.71 0.65
C LEU A 94 19.22 -11.20 0.90
N VAL A 95 20.12 -10.31 1.33
CA VAL A 95 21.54 -10.63 1.57
C VAL A 95 21.78 -11.01 3.03
N GLU A 96 21.20 -10.26 3.96
CA GLU A 96 21.48 -10.35 5.40
C GLU A 96 20.42 -11.14 6.17
N GLY A 97 19.31 -11.50 5.53
CA GLY A 97 18.12 -12.03 6.19
C GLY A 97 17.27 -10.94 6.84
N VAL A 98 16.13 -11.35 7.42
CA VAL A 98 15.21 -10.44 8.11
C VAL A 98 15.45 -10.51 9.62
N GLN A 99 15.74 -9.37 10.22
CA GLN A 99 15.84 -9.25 11.67
C GLN A 99 14.44 -9.25 12.29
N ILE A 100 14.19 -10.16 13.22
CA ILE A 100 12.95 -10.23 14.00
C ILE A 100 13.27 -10.27 15.50
N PRO A 101 12.38 -9.76 16.37
CA PRO A 101 12.54 -9.91 17.81
C PRO A 101 12.59 -11.39 18.21
N GLU A 102 13.44 -11.73 19.17
CA GLU A 102 13.59 -13.11 19.67
C GLU A 102 12.27 -13.69 20.19
N ALA A 103 11.46 -12.88 20.88
CA ALA A 103 10.13 -13.29 21.33
C ALA A 103 9.23 -13.74 20.16
N LEU A 104 9.21 -12.96 19.06
CA LEU A 104 8.44 -13.32 17.87
C LEU A 104 8.97 -14.61 17.22
N TYR A 105 10.29 -14.82 17.23
CA TYR A 105 10.87 -16.07 16.73
C TYR A 105 10.39 -17.29 17.53
N HIS A 106 10.34 -17.18 18.86
CA HIS A 106 9.81 -18.26 19.72
C HIS A 106 8.31 -18.50 19.50
N ASP A 107 7.51 -17.43 19.38
CA ASP A 107 6.08 -17.54 19.07
C ASP A 107 5.84 -18.30 17.75
N LEU A 108 6.61 -17.96 16.70
CA LEU A 108 6.53 -18.63 15.40
C LEU A 108 6.93 -20.11 15.46
N LEU A 109 7.93 -20.47 16.27
CA LEU A 109 8.31 -21.87 16.46
C LEU A 109 7.22 -22.67 17.19
N ALA A 110 6.54 -22.07 18.17
CA ALA A 110 5.47 -22.71 18.91
C ALA A 110 4.23 -22.99 18.05
N LEU A 111 3.97 -22.19 17.01
CA LEU A 111 2.88 -22.38 16.05
C LEU A 111 3.14 -23.48 15.00
N LYS A 112 4.37 -23.99 14.92
CA LYS A 112 4.76 -24.97 13.90
C LYS A 112 4.39 -26.42 14.26
N SER A 113 3.91 -26.67 15.48
CA SER A 113 3.42 -27.98 15.94
C SER A 113 1.98 -28.25 15.53
#